data_AF-G2PMI5-F1
#
_entry.id   AF-G2PMI5-F1
#
_cell.length_a   1.000
_cell.length_b   1.000
_cell.length_c   1.000
_cell.angle_alpha   90.00
_cell.angle_beta   90.00
_cell.angle_gamma   90.00
#
_symmetry.space_group_name_H-M   'P 1'
#
loop_
_entity.id
_entity.type
_entity.pdbx_description
1 polymer ?
#
loop_
_entity_poly.entity_id
_entity_poly.type
_entity_poly.pdbx_seq_one_letter_code
_entity_poly.pdbx_strand_id
1 'polypeptide(L)'
;MIFTDELILELISCDKIITDSPKKSPPMRGSEKKKFLLESLDGQHSFIGFISRNQTFQENFSIGLVYNPRDEKGKIVLLRVNGPHGLNENAPHHDGPHVHLATAERINVGLKPEGHIETDVPYETIEEAVQYFVKRINVVREDALKYFPPPNNQLDFIFDEDDLN
;
A
#
# COMPACT_ATOMS: atom_id res chain seq x y z
N MET A 1 -10.27 19.66 2.82
CA MET A 1 -9.14 19.53 3.77
C MET A 1 -7.83 20.10 3.20
N ILE A 2 -6.96 20.72 4.03
CA ILE A 2 -5.54 20.93 3.72
C ILE A 2 -4.78 19.76 4.33
N PHE A 3 -3.98 19.07 3.53
CA PHE A 3 -3.12 17.98 4.01
C PHE A 3 -1.78 18.53 4.49
N THR A 4 -1.22 17.89 5.49
CA THR A 4 0.20 18.03 5.88
C THR A 4 0.87 16.67 5.76
N ASP A 5 2.20 16.65 5.62
CA ASP A 5 2.92 15.38 5.51
C ASP A 5 2.84 14.59 6.83
N GLU A 6 2.72 15.26 7.97
CA GLU A 6 2.47 14.63 9.27
C GLU A 6 1.12 13.89 9.29
N LEU A 7 0.05 14.52 8.77
CA LEU A 7 -1.26 13.87 8.67
C LEU A 7 -1.20 12.67 7.72
N ILE A 8 -0.49 12.78 6.60
CA ILE A 8 -0.31 11.67 5.66
C ILE A 8 0.41 10.51 6.35
N LEU A 9 1.47 10.80 7.08
CA LEU A 9 2.23 9.80 7.84
C LEU A 9 1.33 9.14 8.90
N GLU A 10 0.57 9.92 9.67
CA GLU A 10 -0.41 9.42 10.65
C GLU A 10 -1.43 8.49 10.00
N LEU A 11 -2.01 8.88 8.87
CA LEU A 11 -2.97 8.05 8.13
C LEU A 11 -2.34 6.74 7.64
N ILE A 12 -1.06 6.75 7.26
CA ILE A 12 -0.33 5.55 6.86
C ILE A 12 -0.02 4.67 8.08
N SER A 13 0.44 5.22 9.20
CA SER A 13 0.98 4.45 10.33
C SER A 13 -0.01 4.12 11.44
N CYS A 14 -1.21 4.71 11.46
CA CYS A 14 -2.21 4.41 12.50
C CYS A 14 -2.58 2.91 12.52
N ASP A 15 -2.92 2.37 13.68
CA ASP A 15 -3.37 0.98 13.78
C ASP A 15 -4.64 0.77 12.94
N LYS A 16 -4.68 -0.32 12.15
CA LYS A 16 -5.81 -0.64 11.26
C LYS A 16 -6.34 -2.05 11.45
N ILE A 17 -7.65 -2.20 11.35
CA ILE A 17 -8.34 -3.49 11.30
C ILE A 17 -8.95 -3.71 9.91
N ILE A 18 -9.11 -4.97 9.50
CA ILE A 18 -9.74 -5.36 8.23
C ILE A 18 -11.24 -5.55 8.46
N THR A 19 -12.03 -4.64 7.91
CA THR A 19 -13.50 -4.66 8.06
C THR A 19 -14.21 -5.43 6.95
N ASP A 20 -13.58 -5.57 5.78
CA ASP A 20 -14.02 -6.49 4.73
C ASP A 20 -12.83 -7.26 4.15
N SER A 21 -12.96 -8.58 4.10
CA SER A 21 -11.86 -9.48 3.78
C SER A 21 -11.37 -9.35 2.33
N PRO A 22 -10.08 -9.66 2.06
CA PRO A 22 -9.53 -9.62 0.70
C PRO A 22 -10.29 -10.54 -0.26
N LYS A 23 -11.01 -9.94 -1.22
CA LYS A 23 -11.77 -10.65 -2.25
C LYS A 23 -11.14 -10.49 -3.62
N LYS A 24 -11.02 -11.59 -4.36
CA LYS A 24 -10.63 -11.55 -5.78
C LYS A 24 -11.73 -10.86 -6.57
N SER A 25 -11.34 -9.86 -7.35
CA SER A 25 -12.17 -9.27 -8.39
C SER A 25 -11.93 -10.02 -9.71
N PRO A 26 -12.91 -10.06 -10.63
CA PRO A 26 -12.69 -10.58 -11.97
C PRO A 26 -11.47 -9.92 -12.63
N PRO A 27 -10.64 -10.67 -13.37
CA PRO A 27 -9.47 -10.11 -14.02
C PRO A 27 -9.90 -9.01 -15.00
N MET A 28 -9.21 -7.88 -14.94
CA MET A 28 -9.50 -6.71 -15.78
C MET A 28 -8.21 -6.25 -16.43
N ARG A 29 -8.19 -6.20 -17.77
CA ARG A 29 -7.02 -5.80 -18.57
C ARG A 29 -5.75 -6.63 -18.27
N GLY A 30 -5.90 -7.95 -18.14
CA GLY A 30 -4.77 -8.87 -17.91
C GLY A 30 -4.13 -8.77 -16.52
N SER A 31 -4.80 -8.15 -15.55
CA SER A 31 -4.36 -8.11 -14.16
C SER A 31 -5.39 -8.73 -13.23
N GLU A 32 -4.92 -9.52 -12.27
CA GLU A 32 -5.69 -10.00 -11.12
C GLU A 32 -5.70 -8.95 -10.04
N LYS A 33 -6.87 -8.71 -9.43
CA LYS A 33 -7.02 -7.71 -8.37
C LYS A 33 -7.67 -8.31 -7.14
N LYS A 34 -7.13 -8.02 -5.97
CA LYS A 34 -7.78 -8.21 -4.67
C LYS A 34 -8.05 -6.85 -4.06
N LYS A 35 -9.20 -6.70 -3.40
CA LYS A 35 -9.56 -5.51 -2.62
C LYS A 35 -10.07 -5.92 -1.26
N PHE A 36 -9.85 -5.06 -0.27
CA PHE A 36 -10.29 -5.20 1.10
C PHE A 36 -10.55 -3.80 1.68
N LEU A 37 -11.36 -3.75 2.73
CA LEU A 37 -11.64 -2.52 3.45
C LEU A 37 -10.91 -2.55 4.79
N LEU A 38 -10.36 -1.40 5.17
CA LEU A 38 -9.78 -1.21 6.49
C LEU A 38 -10.41 -0.02 7.19
N GLU A 39 -10.31 -0.01 8.49
CA GLU A 39 -10.66 1.10 9.35
C GLU A 39 -9.55 1.30 10.38
N SER A 40 -9.26 2.55 10.76
CA SER A 40 -8.38 2.81 11.89
C SER A 40 -8.99 2.23 13.17
N LEU A 41 -8.16 1.81 14.12
CA LEU A 41 -8.62 1.14 15.33
C LEU A 41 -9.59 1.98 16.17
N ASP A 42 -9.43 3.31 16.14
CA ASP A 42 -10.31 4.30 16.78
C ASP A 42 -11.60 4.58 16.01
N GLY A 43 -11.76 3.99 14.83
CA GLY A 43 -12.92 4.16 13.97
C GLY A 43 -13.03 5.54 13.30
N GLN A 44 -11.98 6.36 13.25
CA GLN A 44 -12.02 7.71 12.67
C GLN A 44 -11.76 7.74 11.17
N HIS A 45 -11.02 6.76 10.64
CA HIS A 45 -10.53 6.76 9.26
C HIS A 45 -10.88 5.48 8.54
N SER A 46 -11.37 5.60 7.31
CA SER A 46 -11.69 4.47 6.46
C SER A 46 -10.73 4.38 5.28
N PHE A 47 -10.34 3.16 4.94
CA PHE A 47 -9.34 2.89 3.90
C PHE A 47 -9.78 1.76 2.99
N ILE A 48 -9.18 1.75 1.79
CA ILE A 48 -9.28 0.63 0.85
C ILE A 48 -7.86 0.13 0.59
N GLY A 49 -7.66 -1.15 0.86
CA GLY A 49 -6.48 -1.87 0.43
C GLY A 49 -6.71 -2.52 -0.93
N PHE A 50 -5.70 -2.52 -1.79
CA PHE A 50 -5.73 -3.29 -3.03
C PHE A 50 -4.41 -3.99 -3.29
N ILE A 51 -4.49 -5.15 -3.96
CA ILE A 51 -3.35 -5.86 -4.53
C ILE A 51 -3.68 -6.09 -6.01
N SER A 52 -2.82 -5.66 -6.91
CA SER A 52 -2.95 -5.87 -8.36
C SER A 52 -1.69 -6.57 -8.86
N ARG A 53 -1.85 -7.65 -9.61
CA ARG A 53 -0.73 -8.39 -10.21
C ARG A 53 -1.02 -8.64 -11.69
N ASN A 54 -0.07 -8.34 -12.56
CA ASN A 54 -0.16 -8.69 -13.97
C ASN A 54 -0.11 -10.22 -14.14
N GLN A 55 -0.95 -10.77 -15.02
CA GLN A 55 -1.07 -12.22 -15.20
C GLN A 55 0.08 -12.82 -16.02
N THR A 56 0.74 -12.01 -16.86
CA THR A 56 1.84 -12.43 -17.71
C THR A 56 3.20 -12.17 -17.04
N PHE A 57 3.37 -11.00 -16.43
CA PHE A 57 4.60 -10.56 -15.77
C PHE A 57 4.34 -10.44 -14.27
N GLN A 58 4.55 -11.51 -13.51
CA GLN A 58 4.15 -11.54 -12.09
C GLN A 58 4.94 -10.56 -11.21
N GLU A 59 6.14 -10.19 -11.64
CA GLU A 59 6.98 -9.14 -11.07
C GLU A 59 6.33 -7.74 -11.20
N ASN A 60 5.43 -7.56 -12.17
CA ASN A 60 4.65 -6.34 -12.30
C ASN A 60 3.41 -6.40 -11.39
N PHE A 61 3.59 -5.90 -10.18
CA PHE A 61 2.53 -5.78 -9.19
C PHE A 61 2.47 -4.38 -8.56
N SER A 62 1.31 -4.08 -7.98
CA SER A 62 1.10 -2.89 -7.16
C SER A 62 0.14 -3.19 -6.02
N ILE A 63 0.56 -2.86 -4.81
CA ILE A 63 -0.20 -3.00 -3.57
C ILE A 63 -0.37 -1.60 -3.01
N GLY A 64 -1.58 -1.19 -2.65
CA GLY A 64 -1.78 0.20 -2.24
C GLY A 64 -2.80 0.41 -1.14
N LEU A 65 -2.55 1.48 -0.39
CA LEU A 65 -3.42 2.02 0.65
C LEU A 65 -4.09 3.29 0.11
N VAL A 66 -5.41 3.30 0.15
CA VAL A 66 -6.22 4.43 -0.30
C VAL A 66 -7.04 4.95 0.86
N TYR A 67 -6.83 6.20 1.24
CA TYR A 67 -7.68 6.90 2.18
C TYR A 67 -9.01 7.28 1.53
N ASN A 68 -10.09 7.01 2.26
CA ASN A 68 -11.46 7.32 1.86
C ASN A 68 -12.11 8.13 2.98
N PRO A 69 -12.01 9.48 2.93
CA PRO A 69 -12.65 10.36 3.90
C PRO A 69 -14.15 10.04 3.97
N ARG A 70 -14.71 10.03 5.18
CA ARG A 70 -16.15 9.76 5.38
C ARG A 70 -17.03 10.93 4.94
N ASP A 71 -16.58 12.14 5.27
CA ASP A 71 -17.37 13.37 5.09
C ASP A 71 -16.95 14.19 3.86
N GLU A 72 -15.89 13.79 3.15
CA GLU A 72 -15.41 14.47 1.94
C GLU A 72 -15.45 13.53 0.73
N LYS A 73 -15.80 14.08 -0.44
CA LYS A 73 -15.71 13.33 -1.69
C LYS A 73 -14.27 13.29 -2.16
N GLY A 74 -13.75 12.08 -2.34
CA GLY A 74 -12.43 11.88 -2.93
C GLY A 74 -11.81 10.60 -2.40
N LYS A 75 -10.84 10.08 -3.14
CA LYS A 75 -9.97 8.99 -2.67
C LYS A 75 -8.55 9.42 -2.89
N ILE A 76 -7.72 9.20 -1.88
CA ILE A 76 -6.33 9.63 -1.90
C ILE A 76 -5.48 8.38 -1.78
N VAL A 77 -4.66 8.12 -2.79
CA VAL A 77 -3.67 7.05 -2.72
C VAL A 77 -2.56 7.54 -1.80
N LEU A 78 -2.41 6.95 -0.63
CA LEU A 78 -1.41 7.34 0.36
C LEU A 78 -0.06 6.68 0.09
N LEU A 79 -0.10 5.40 -0.28
CA LEU A 79 1.09 4.57 -0.46
C LEU A 79 0.83 3.52 -1.53
N ARG A 80 1.83 3.26 -2.38
CA ARG A 80 1.87 2.11 -3.30
C ARG A 80 3.21 1.40 -3.22
N VAL A 81 3.17 0.14 -2.83
CA VAL A 81 4.28 -0.82 -2.85
C VAL A 81 4.26 -1.52 -4.21
N ASN A 82 5.26 -1.29 -5.04
CA ASN A 82 5.32 -1.80 -6.41
C ASN A 82 6.50 -2.76 -6.59
N GLY A 83 6.27 -3.76 -7.45
CA GLY A 83 7.36 -4.51 -8.07
C GLY A 83 8.00 -3.72 -9.21
N PRO A 84 9.03 -4.28 -9.86
CA PRO A 84 9.64 -3.64 -11.01
C PRO A 84 8.61 -3.49 -12.14
N HIS A 85 8.59 -2.30 -12.75
CA HIS A 85 7.78 -2.09 -13.95
C HIS A 85 8.46 -1.11 -14.90
N GLY A 86 8.34 -1.38 -16.21
CA GLY A 86 8.93 -0.56 -17.26
C GLY A 86 8.34 0.85 -17.37
N LEU A 87 8.85 1.59 -18.35
CA LEU A 87 8.54 3.00 -18.65
C LEU A 87 7.04 3.32 -18.68
N ASN A 88 6.69 4.45 -18.07
CA ASN A 88 5.56 5.28 -18.49
C ASN A 88 6.14 6.62 -19.00
N GLU A 89 5.49 7.29 -19.95
CA GLU A 89 6.01 8.44 -20.73
C GLU A 89 6.63 9.62 -19.93
N ASN A 90 6.53 9.65 -18.60
CA ASN A 90 6.91 10.78 -17.76
C ASN A 90 7.86 10.44 -16.57
N ALA A 91 8.47 9.26 -16.50
CA ALA A 91 9.42 8.96 -15.42
C ALA A 91 10.65 8.16 -15.90
N PRO A 92 11.88 8.54 -15.48
CA PRO A 92 13.06 7.71 -15.68
C PRO A 92 12.87 6.36 -14.98
N HIS A 93 13.45 5.33 -15.57
CA HIS A 93 13.34 3.91 -15.25
C HIS A 93 13.23 3.60 -13.74
N HIS A 94 12.23 2.82 -13.32
CA HIS A 94 12.28 2.11 -12.04
C HIS A 94 12.72 0.67 -12.34
N ASP A 95 14.03 0.47 -12.42
CA ASP A 95 14.65 -0.85 -12.66
C ASP A 95 14.34 -1.87 -11.56
N GLY A 96 13.89 -1.41 -10.39
CA GLY A 96 13.65 -2.24 -9.22
C GLY A 96 12.30 -2.01 -8.52
N PRO A 97 12.01 -2.84 -7.51
CA PRO A 97 10.92 -2.62 -6.57
C PRO A 97 11.04 -1.23 -5.90
N HIS A 98 9.91 -0.59 -5.63
CA HIS A 98 9.87 0.76 -5.06
C HIS A 98 8.53 1.07 -4.41
N VAL A 99 8.53 2.03 -3.48
CA VAL A 99 7.32 2.55 -2.83
C VAL A 99 7.06 3.96 -3.30
N HIS A 100 5.85 4.25 -3.77
CA HIS A 100 5.39 5.62 -3.91
C HIS A 100 4.67 6.09 -2.65
N LEU A 101 4.97 7.31 -2.21
CA LEU A 101 4.33 7.97 -1.10
C LEU A 101 3.61 9.24 -1.55
N ALA A 102 2.44 9.48 -0.95
CA ALA A 102 1.73 10.73 -1.08
C ALA A 102 2.51 11.89 -0.47
N THR A 103 2.34 13.08 -1.04
CA THR A 103 2.89 14.33 -0.49
C THR A 103 1.77 15.37 -0.37
N ALA A 104 1.79 16.12 0.73
CA ALA A 104 0.81 17.15 1.02
C ALA A 104 0.77 18.23 -0.06
N GLU A 105 1.95 18.65 -0.52
CA GLU A 105 2.09 19.64 -1.61
C GLU A 105 1.22 19.25 -2.81
N ARG A 106 1.40 18.04 -3.33
CA ARG A 106 0.73 17.56 -4.54
C ARG A 106 -0.78 17.38 -4.34
N ILE A 107 -1.19 16.84 -3.19
CA ILE A 107 -2.60 16.69 -2.85
C ILE A 107 -3.28 18.07 -2.81
N ASN A 108 -2.66 19.04 -2.13
CA ASN A 108 -3.23 20.37 -1.93
C ASN A 108 -3.36 21.17 -3.23
N VAL A 109 -2.52 20.90 -4.24
CA VAL A 109 -2.64 21.51 -5.58
C VAL A 109 -3.44 20.67 -6.59
N GLY A 110 -4.07 19.57 -6.15
CA GLY A 110 -4.92 18.72 -6.98
C GLY A 110 -4.16 17.83 -7.98
N LEU A 111 -2.86 17.61 -7.76
CA LEU A 111 -2.04 16.68 -8.55
C LEU A 111 -2.16 15.25 -8.01
N LYS A 112 -1.63 14.27 -8.77
CA LYS A 112 -1.51 12.88 -8.31
C LYS A 112 -0.70 12.83 -7.01
N PRO A 113 -1.22 12.25 -5.90
CA PRO A 113 -0.59 12.31 -4.59
C PRO A 113 0.85 11.78 -4.55
N GLU A 114 1.13 10.71 -5.29
CA GLU A 114 2.33 9.86 -5.27
C GLU A 114 3.63 10.58 -5.72
N GLY A 115 4.06 11.60 -4.97
CA GLY A 115 5.16 12.50 -5.32
C GLY A 115 6.54 12.06 -4.90
N HIS A 116 6.63 11.21 -3.86
CA HIS A 116 7.89 10.72 -3.32
C HIS A 116 8.06 9.23 -3.66
N ILE A 117 9.29 8.80 -3.91
CA ILE A 117 9.63 7.42 -4.31
C ILE A 117 10.79 6.91 -3.46
N GLU A 118 10.58 5.79 -2.78
CA GLU A 118 11.61 5.03 -2.05
C GLU A 118 12.04 3.85 -2.94
N THR A 119 13.33 3.68 -3.22
CA THR A 119 13.86 2.61 -4.10
C THR A 119 14.65 1.53 -3.38
N ASP A 120 15.14 1.80 -2.17
CA ASP A 120 15.93 0.85 -1.37
C ASP A 120 15.01 0.05 -0.46
N VAL A 121 14.17 -0.79 -1.06
CA VAL A 121 13.08 -1.49 -0.35
C VAL A 121 13.44 -2.96 -0.08
N PRO A 122 12.99 -3.53 1.05
CA PRO A 122 13.41 -4.86 1.49
C PRO A 122 12.52 -6.00 0.95
N TYR A 123 12.08 -5.90 -0.30
CA TYR A 123 11.23 -6.91 -0.93
C TYR A 123 11.52 -7.04 -2.43
N GLU A 124 11.41 -8.25 -2.97
CA GLU A 124 11.57 -8.53 -4.40
C GLU A 124 10.33 -9.20 -4.99
N THR A 125 9.66 -10.02 -4.19
CA THR A 125 8.45 -10.78 -4.58
C THR A 125 7.17 -10.09 -4.15
N ILE A 126 6.04 -10.46 -4.77
CA ILE A 126 4.73 -9.93 -4.34
C ILE A 126 4.36 -10.42 -2.94
N GLU A 127 4.78 -11.63 -2.56
CA GLU A 127 4.57 -12.19 -1.23
C GLU A 127 5.28 -11.36 -0.15
N GLU A 128 6.56 -11.05 -0.35
CA GLU A 128 7.34 -10.15 0.52
C GLU A 128 6.75 -8.75 0.55
N ALA A 129 6.37 -8.22 -0.61
CA ALA A 129 5.76 -6.90 -0.72
C ALA A 129 4.42 -6.81 0.04
N VAL A 130 3.64 -7.89 0.09
CA VAL A 130 2.42 -7.96 0.90
C VAL A 130 2.77 -7.91 2.39
N GLN A 131 3.78 -8.65 2.85
CA GLN A 131 4.21 -8.61 4.25
C GLN A 131 4.73 -7.22 4.64
N TYR A 132 5.60 -6.65 3.80
CA TYR A 132 6.09 -5.28 3.94
C TYR A 132 4.93 -4.29 4.01
N PHE A 133 3.97 -4.37 3.07
CA PHE A 133 2.81 -3.49 3.03
C PHE A 133 1.98 -3.55 4.32
N VAL A 134 1.58 -4.76 4.74
CA VAL A 134 0.71 -4.98 5.91
C VAL A 134 1.37 -4.45 7.19
N LYS A 135 2.69 -4.62 7.34
CA LYS A 135 3.46 -4.02 8.44
C LYS A 135 3.55 -2.49 8.30
N ARG A 136 3.89 -1.98 7.11
CA ARG A 136 4.09 -0.55 6.84
C ARG A 136 2.84 0.29 7.10
N ILE A 137 1.66 -0.27 6.81
CA ILE A 137 0.38 0.40 7.07
C ILE A 137 -0.20 0.10 8.46
N ASN A 138 0.53 -0.66 9.27
CA ASN A 138 0.21 -1.03 10.64
C ASN A 138 -1.16 -1.73 10.80
N VAL A 139 -1.38 -2.81 10.03
CA VAL A 139 -2.54 -3.70 10.28
C VAL A 139 -2.29 -4.49 11.56
N VAL A 140 -3.30 -4.58 12.43
CA VAL A 140 -3.20 -5.33 13.68
C VAL A 140 -2.81 -6.79 13.42
N ARG A 141 -1.99 -7.35 14.33
CA ARG A 141 -1.36 -8.67 14.17
C ARG A 141 -2.37 -9.79 13.88
N GLU A 142 -3.53 -9.78 14.54
CA GLU A 142 -4.56 -10.81 14.34
C GLU A 142 -5.06 -10.84 12.89
N ASP A 143 -5.41 -9.68 12.34
CA ASP A 143 -5.89 -9.56 10.97
C ASP A 143 -4.79 -9.80 9.94
N ALA A 144 -3.58 -9.31 10.22
CA ALA A 144 -2.40 -9.60 9.39
C ALA A 144 -2.19 -11.10 9.22
N LEU A 145 -2.16 -11.86 10.32
CA LEU A 145 -1.97 -13.33 10.29
C LEU A 145 -3.15 -14.06 9.66
N LYS A 146 -4.39 -13.58 9.88
CA LYS A 146 -5.61 -14.21 9.37
C LYS A 146 -5.77 -14.03 7.86
N TYR A 147 -5.53 -12.84 7.35
CA TYR A 147 -5.84 -12.47 5.97
C TYR A 147 -4.62 -12.45 5.05
N PHE A 148 -3.43 -12.24 5.60
CA PHE A 148 -2.16 -12.18 4.88
C PHE A 148 -1.08 -13.00 5.59
N PRO A 149 -1.32 -14.31 5.85
CA PRO A 149 -0.34 -15.14 6.53
C PRO A 149 1.01 -15.12 5.78
N PRO A 150 2.14 -15.05 6.48
CA PRO A 150 3.46 -15.21 5.87
C PRO A 150 3.56 -16.52 5.08
N PRO A 151 4.33 -16.57 3.99
CA PRO A 151 4.63 -17.82 3.29
C PRO A 151 5.19 -18.89 4.23
N ASN A 152 4.78 -20.15 4.05
CA ASN A 152 5.23 -21.28 4.89
C ASN A 152 6.77 -21.30 5.05
N ASN A 153 7.24 -21.41 6.29
CA ASN A 153 8.66 -21.43 6.73
C ASN A 153 9.40 -20.09 6.80
N GLN A 154 8.76 -18.95 6.56
CA GLN A 154 9.28 -17.68 7.07
C GLN A 154 8.79 -17.49 8.50
N LEU A 155 9.71 -17.70 9.47
CA LEU A 155 9.59 -17.05 10.77
C LEU A 155 9.31 -15.57 10.48
N ASP A 156 8.34 -14.98 11.19
CA ASP A 156 7.90 -13.58 11.10
C ASP A 156 8.98 -12.71 10.44
N PHE A 157 8.66 -11.94 9.39
CA PHE A 157 9.54 -10.87 8.93
C PHE A 157 9.73 -9.89 10.09
N ILE A 158 10.68 -10.20 10.97
CA ILE A 158 11.18 -9.36 12.03
C ILE A 158 12.01 -8.33 11.27
N PHE A 159 11.37 -7.28 10.79
CA PHE A 159 12.09 -6.03 10.70
C PHE A 159 12.32 -5.62 12.14
N ASP A 160 13.59 -5.55 12.53
CA ASP A 160 14.00 -5.01 13.82
C ASP A 160 13.31 -3.65 14.01
N GLU A 161 12.93 -3.33 15.25
CA GLU A 161 12.28 -2.05 15.58
C GLU A 161 13.14 -0.83 15.23
N ASP A 162 14.40 -1.04 14.85
CA ASP A 162 15.39 -0.02 14.52
C ASP A 162 15.33 0.52 13.08
N ASP A 163 14.56 -0.10 12.16
CA ASP A 163 14.49 0.31 10.74
C ASP A 163 13.45 1.41 10.44
N LEU A 164 12.86 2.03 11.47
CA LEU A 164 11.85 3.10 11.34
C LEU A 164 12.32 4.46 11.91
N ASN A 165 13.63 4.66 12.09
CA ASN A 165 14.20 5.96 12.49
C ASN A 165 14.52 6.86 11.30
#